data_AF-A0A0D3D7A1-F1
#
_entry.id   AF-A0A0D3D7A1-F1
#
_cell.length_a   1.000
_cell.length_b   1.000
_cell.length_c   1.000
_cell.angle_alpha   90.00
_cell.angle_beta   90.00
_cell.angle_gamma   90.00
#
_symmetry.space_group_name_H-M   'P 1'
#
loop_
_entity.id
_entity.type
_entity.pdbx_description
1 polymer ?
#
loop_
_entity_poly.entity_id
_entity_poly.type
_entity_poly.pdbx_seq_one_letter_code
_entity_poly.pdbx_strand_id
1 'polypeptide(L)'
;MFLARDVVDEVLAPRDLEELGSTVGGKVIQTAKTLLEARLSGERILRCWGGGGIETKSPGCTVSEVKEKIQVLLEEYVSAGDLKEACRCVKELGMPFFHHEVVKKSVVRIIEEKEKKERVWKLLKVCFESGLVTIYQMTKGFKRVGESLEDLSLDVPVAAEKFSCCVERAKVDGFLDESFAVEETQGKKENGSSSSAPTCTA
;
A
#
# COMPACT_ATOMS: atom_id res chain seq x y z
N MET A 1 7.52 15.18 -18.89
CA MET A 1 7.92 14.82 -17.52
C MET A 1 9.31 14.17 -17.52
N PHE A 2 9.53 13.08 -18.28
CA PHE A 2 10.85 12.43 -18.41
C PHE A 2 12.00 13.40 -18.72
N LEU A 3 11.93 14.20 -19.80
CA LEU A 3 13.00 15.16 -20.13
C LEU A 3 13.32 16.16 -19.00
N ALA A 4 12.31 16.61 -18.25
CA ALA A 4 12.54 17.50 -17.12
C ALA A 4 13.21 16.76 -15.96
N ARG A 5 12.91 15.46 -15.79
CA ARG A 5 13.56 14.60 -14.80
C ARG A 5 15.00 14.30 -15.18
N ASP A 6 15.29 14.05 -16.45
CA ASP A 6 16.65 13.82 -16.94
C ASP A 6 17.57 15.02 -16.68
N VAL A 7 17.04 16.25 -16.80
CA VAL A 7 17.77 17.47 -16.41
C VAL A 7 18.02 17.54 -14.91
N VAL A 8 17.00 17.26 -14.10
CA VAL A 8 17.12 17.31 -12.64
C VAL A 8 18.02 16.20 -12.07
N ASP A 9 18.07 15.05 -12.74
CA ASP A 9 19.00 13.95 -12.42
C ASP A 9 20.40 14.18 -13.04
N GLU A 10 20.64 15.34 -13.69
CA GLU A 10 21.91 15.72 -14.33
C GLU A 10 22.36 14.73 -15.42
N VAL A 11 21.42 13.98 -16.02
CA VAL A 11 21.66 13.08 -17.15
C VAL A 11 21.71 13.87 -18.47
N LEU A 12 20.95 14.97 -18.57
CA LEU A 12 20.88 15.85 -19.73
C LEU A 12 21.17 17.30 -19.31
N ALA A 13 22.01 18.03 -20.05
CA ALA A 13 22.22 19.44 -19.76
C ALA A 13 21.00 20.27 -20.23
N PRO A 14 20.62 21.36 -19.54
CA PRO A 14 19.52 22.23 -19.97
C PRO A 14 19.68 22.76 -21.41
N ARG A 15 20.92 22.97 -21.85
CA ARG A 15 21.26 23.43 -23.21
C ARG A 15 20.86 22.42 -24.28
N ASP A 16 21.04 21.13 -24.04
CA ASP A 16 20.74 20.07 -25.00
C ASP A 16 19.23 20.07 -25.35
N LEU A 17 18.39 20.43 -24.36
CA LEU A 17 16.95 20.62 -24.50
C LEU A 17 16.55 21.78 -25.42
N GLU A 18 17.42 22.77 -25.60
CA GLU A 18 17.22 23.88 -26.53
C GLU A 18 17.55 23.49 -27.97
N GLU A 19 18.57 22.65 -28.17
CA GLU A 19 19.03 22.19 -29.48
C GLU A 19 18.07 21.17 -30.13
N LEU A 20 17.37 20.38 -29.31
CA LEU A 20 16.35 19.40 -29.73
C LEU A 20 15.07 20.03 -30.36
N GLY A 21 14.89 21.35 -30.29
CA GLY A 21 13.64 22.04 -30.61
C GLY A 21 13.19 22.08 -32.07
N SER A 22 13.97 21.54 -33.02
CA SER A 22 13.79 21.87 -34.45
C SER A 22 12.98 20.87 -35.30
N THR A 23 12.80 19.59 -34.92
CA THR A 23 12.29 18.61 -35.91
C THR A 23 11.17 17.67 -35.46
N VAL A 24 11.08 17.19 -34.21
CA VAL A 24 9.92 16.41 -33.70
C VAL A 24 9.85 16.55 -32.17
N GLY A 25 8.66 16.75 -31.59
CA GLY A 25 8.48 16.73 -30.12
C GLY A 25 8.48 18.09 -29.41
N GLY A 26 8.35 19.20 -30.14
CA GLY A 26 8.36 20.57 -29.57
C GLY A 26 7.37 20.78 -28.41
N LYS A 27 6.19 20.15 -28.42
CA LYS A 27 5.24 20.19 -27.29
C LYS A 27 5.81 19.54 -26.02
N VAL A 28 6.53 18.43 -26.15
CA VAL A 28 7.15 17.71 -25.02
C VAL A 28 8.29 18.52 -24.42
N ILE A 29 9.12 19.12 -25.29
CA ILE A 29 10.20 20.04 -24.92
C ILE A 29 9.64 21.26 -24.20
N GLN A 30 8.61 21.91 -24.77
CA GLN A 30 7.98 23.07 -24.14
C GLN A 30 7.40 22.73 -22.77
N THR A 31 6.75 21.57 -22.65
CA THR A 31 6.23 21.08 -21.36
C THR A 31 7.35 20.87 -20.34
N ALA A 32 8.49 20.29 -20.77
CA ALA A 32 9.64 20.11 -19.89
C ALA A 32 10.23 21.44 -19.42
N LYS A 33 10.37 22.43 -20.31
CA LYS A 33 10.80 23.79 -19.97
C LYS A 33 9.88 24.45 -18.93
N THR A 34 8.57 24.42 -19.18
CA THR A 34 7.58 24.98 -18.23
C THR A 34 7.63 24.29 -16.86
N LEU A 35 7.88 22.97 -16.82
CA LEU A 35 8.06 22.24 -15.55
C LEU A 35 9.32 22.68 -14.79
N LEU A 36 10.44 22.88 -15.52
CA LEU A 36 11.73 23.30 -14.99
C LEU A 36 11.74 24.76 -14.50
N GLU A 37 10.96 25.64 -15.13
CA GLU A 37 10.86 27.06 -14.76
C GLU A 37 9.97 27.32 -13.53
N ALA A 38 9.06 26.40 -13.20
CA ALA A 38 8.11 26.61 -12.12
C ALA A 38 8.79 26.53 -10.73
N ARG A 39 8.57 27.51 -9.84
CA ARG A 39 9.19 27.66 -8.49
C ARG A 39 9.36 26.35 -7.70
N LEU A 40 10.56 25.97 -7.26
CA LEU A 40 10.86 24.65 -6.63
C LEU A 40 10.71 23.45 -7.60
N SER A 41 11.05 23.66 -8.87
CA SER A 41 10.95 22.64 -9.93
C SER A 41 11.75 21.40 -9.63
N GLY A 42 13.02 21.54 -9.20
CA GLY A 42 13.90 20.42 -8.88
C GLY A 42 13.24 19.43 -7.92
N GLU A 43 12.80 19.91 -6.75
CA GLU A 43 12.14 19.05 -5.76
C GLU A 43 10.83 18.43 -6.28
N ARG A 44 9.97 19.20 -6.94
CA ARG A 44 8.72 18.64 -7.49
C ARG A 44 8.96 17.59 -8.56
N ILE A 45 9.98 17.79 -9.40
CA ILE A 45 10.35 16.86 -10.46
C ILE A 45 11.01 15.61 -9.86
N LEU A 46 11.83 15.73 -8.81
CA LEU A 46 12.33 14.58 -8.06
C LEU A 46 11.19 13.71 -7.53
N ARG A 47 10.06 14.33 -7.16
CA ARG A 47 8.86 13.66 -6.65
C ARG A 47 7.76 13.46 -7.69
N CYS A 48 8.04 13.62 -8.98
CA CYS A 48 6.98 13.58 -10.00
C CYS A 48 6.38 12.18 -10.23
N TRP A 49 7.03 11.15 -9.69
CA TRP A 49 6.60 9.76 -9.72
C TRP A 49 6.18 9.31 -8.32
N GLY A 50 5.04 8.63 -8.19
CA GLY A 50 4.56 8.10 -6.91
C GLY A 50 3.07 8.35 -6.67
N GLY A 51 2.67 8.23 -5.40
CA GLY A 51 1.29 8.51 -4.97
C GLY A 51 1.06 10.00 -4.80
N GLY A 52 -0.04 10.51 -5.34
CA GLY A 52 -0.24 11.94 -5.48
C GLY A 52 0.37 12.48 -6.78
N GLY A 53 -0.32 13.43 -7.41
CA GLY A 53 0.06 13.96 -8.71
C GLY A 53 -0.96 14.97 -9.23
N ILE A 54 -0.93 15.25 -10.55
CA ILE A 54 -1.83 16.22 -11.21
C ILE A 54 -3.30 15.92 -10.90
N GLU A 55 -3.66 14.64 -10.81
CA GLU A 55 -5.02 14.16 -10.56
C GLU A 55 -5.51 14.48 -9.14
N THR A 56 -4.62 14.42 -8.14
CA THR A 56 -4.96 14.66 -6.72
C THR A 56 -4.50 16.04 -6.22
N LYS A 57 -3.98 16.89 -7.13
CA LYS A 57 -3.43 18.23 -6.83
C LYS A 57 -2.44 18.27 -5.66
N SER A 58 -1.77 17.16 -5.38
CA SER A 58 -0.86 17.00 -4.25
C SER A 58 0.55 16.70 -4.75
N PRO A 59 1.61 17.13 -4.03
CA PRO A 59 2.97 16.70 -4.33
C PRO A 59 3.06 15.18 -4.34
N GLY A 60 3.87 14.61 -5.25
CA GLY A 60 4.12 13.18 -5.23
C GLY A 60 4.76 12.76 -3.91
N CYS A 61 4.30 11.63 -3.41
CA CYS A 61 4.71 11.03 -2.15
C CYS A 61 5.55 9.79 -2.43
N THR A 62 6.62 9.65 -1.65
CA THR A 62 7.44 8.44 -1.62
C THR A 62 6.65 7.29 -1.02
N VAL A 63 7.10 6.06 -1.29
CA VAL A 63 6.48 4.86 -0.71
C VAL A 63 6.48 4.91 0.83
N SER A 64 7.53 5.45 1.45
CA SER A 64 7.62 5.58 2.91
C SER A 64 6.54 6.51 3.46
N GLU A 65 6.34 7.68 2.84
CA GLU A 65 5.32 8.64 3.27
C GLU A 65 3.90 8.09 3.08
N VAL A 66 3.67 7.33 2.02
CA VAL A 66 2.36 6.68 1.82
C VAL A 66 2.11 5.63 2.90
N LYS A 67 3.13 4.84 3.27
CA LYS A 67 3.03 3.88 4.37
C LYS A 67 2.72 4.57 5.70
N GLU A 68 3.33 5.72 5.96
CA GLU A 68 3.07 6.54 7.14
C GLU A 68 1.64 7.10 7.14
N LYS A 69 1.18 7.65 6.01
CA LYS A 69 -0.21 8.11 5.85
C LYS A 69 -1.23 7.00 6.11
N ILE A 70 -0.97 5.79 5.62
CA ILE A 70 -1.82 4.62 5.88
C ILE A 70 -1.83 4.28 7.38
N GLN A 71 -0.67 4.37 8.04
CA GLN A 71 -0.59 4.12 9.48
C GLN A 71 -1.40 5.14 10.28
N VAL A 72 -1.23 6.45 10.02
CA VAL A 72 -1.99 7.52 10.67
C VAL A 72 -3.50 7.33 10.43
N LEU A 73 -3.91 7.05 9.20
CA LEU A 73 -5.31 6.77 8.85
C LEU A 73 -5.91 5.65 9.72
N LEU A 74 -5.18 4.54 9.88
CA LEU A 74 -5.64 3.41 10.69
C LEU A 74 -5.71 3.77 12.18
N GLU A 75 -4.74 4.51 12.71
CA GLU A 75 -4.71 4.97 14.11
C GLU A 75 -5.88 5.93 14.41
N GLU A 76 -6.13 6.89 13.52
CA GLU A 76 -7.25 7.82 13.60
C GLU A 76 -8.58 7.08 13.55
N TYR A 77 -8.74 6.13 12.64
CA TYR A 77 -9.96 5.34 12.54
C TYR A 77 -10.19 4.44 13.76
N VAL A 78 -9.15 3.79 14.28
CA VAL A 78 -9.24 3.00 15.52
C VAL A 78 -9.66 3.86 16.70
N SER A 79 -9.25 5.13 16.72
CA SER A 79 -9.61 6.10 17.77
C SER A 79 -11.02 6.66 17.59
N ALA A 80 -11.29 7.34 16.47
CA ALA A 80 -12.51 8.07 16.20
C ALA A 80 -13.67 7.19 15.71
N GLY A 81 -13.39 6.13 14.94
CA GLY A 81 -14.39 5.22 14.40
C GLY A 81 -15.16 5.74 13.19
N ASP A 82 -14.73 6.85 12.60
CA ASP A 82 -15.34 7.38 11.39
C ASP A 82 -14.93 6.58 10.15
N LEU A 83 -15.82 5.66 9.77
CA LEU A 83 -15.62 4.77 8.64
C LEU A 83 -15.65 5.50 7.29
N LYS A 84 -16.48 6.56 7.17
CA LYS A 84 -16.60 7.32 5.92
C LYS A 84 -15.32 8.09 5.66
N GLU A 85 -14.78 8.70 6.72
CA GLU A 85 -13.52 9.42 6.66
C GLU A 85 -12.36 8.48 6.34
N ALA A 86 -12.28 7.32 6.99
CA ALA A 86 -11.25 6.33 6.69
C ALA A 86 -11.28 5.88 5.21
N CYS A 87 -12.46 5.56 4.66
CA CYS A 87 -12.60 5.23 3.24
C CYS A 87 -12.24 6.40 2.32
N ARG A 88 -12.58 7.64 2.69
CA ARG A 88 -12.17 8.85 1.96
C ARG A 88 -10.65 8.96 1.92
N CYS A 89 -9.98 8.82 3.05
CA CYS A 89 -8.52 8.88 3.13
C CYS A 89 -7.86 7.78 2.29
N VAL A 90 -8.38 6.54 2.29
CA VAL A 90 -7.87 5.47 1.42
C VAL A 90 -8.00 5.85 -0.06
N LYS A 91 -9.16 6.39 -0.47
CA LYS A 91 -9.39 6.84 -1.85
C LYS A 91 -8.45 7.98 -2.26
N GLU A 92 -8.19 8.90 -1.35
CA GLU A 92 -7.34 10.08 -1.58
C GLU A 92 -5.85 9.76 -1.63
N LEU A 93 -5.42 8.56 -1.24
CA LEU A 93 -4.08 8.07 -1.54
C LEU A 93 -3.80 8.10 -3.06
N GLY A 94 -4.84 7.89 -3.89
CA GLY A 94 -4.71 7.91 -5.35
C GLY A 94 -3.77 6.82 -5.89
N MET A 95 -3.60 5.72 -5.15
CA MET A 95 -2.69 4.62 -5.48
C MET A 95 -3.40 3.26 -5.46
N PRO A 96 -4.33 2.98 -6.40
CA PRO A 96 -5.10 1.75 -6.41
C PRO A 96 -4.23 0.48 -6.45
N PHE A 97 -3.05 0.55 -7.09
CA PHE A 97 -2.10 -0.56 -7.18
C PHE A 97 -1.30 -0.81 -5.89
N PHE A 98 -1.38 0.12 -4.93
CA PHE A 98 -0.72 0.06 -3.63
C PHE A 98 -1.72 -0.13 -2.47
N HIS A 99 -3.00 -0.31 -2.75
CA HIS A 99 -4.02 -0.58 -1.72
C HIS A 99 -3.75 -1.87 -0.92
N HIS A 100 -2.97 -2.81 -1.46
CA HIS A 100 -2.49 -3.97 -0.71
C HIS A 100 -1.72 -3.59 0.56
N GLU A 101 -1.11 -2.40 0.62
CA GLU A 101 -0.44 -1.91 1.83
C GLU A 101 -1.45 -1.53 2.93
N VAL A 102 -2.62 -0.98 2.54
CA VAL A 102 -3.74 -0.73 3.46
C VAL A 102 -4.20 -2.05 4.07
N VAL A 103 -4.35 -3.08 3.23
CA VAL A 103 -4.73 -4.43 3.67
C VAL A 103 -3.67 -5.01 4.61
N LYS A 104 -2.40 -5.00 4.20
CA LYS A 104 -1.28 -5.52 5.00
C LYS A 104 -1.27 -4.88 6.39
N LYS A 105 -1.22 -3.55 6.46
CA LYS A 105 -1.16 -2.81 7.73
C LYS A 105 -2.42 -3.03 8.57
N SER A 106 -3.59 -3.15 7.97
CA SER A 106 -4.83 -3.44 8.68
C SER A 106 -4.81 -4.83 9.33
N VAL A 107 -4.39 -5.86 8.59
CA VAL A 107 -4.30 -7.24 9.11
C VAL A 107 -3.21 -7.36 10.17
N VAL A 108 -2.04 -6.74 9.98
CA VAL A 108 -1.01 -6.65 11.03
C VAL A 108 -1.58 -5.98 12.28
N ARG A 109 -2.30 -4.86 12.13
CA ARG A 109 -2.95 -4.17 13.25
C ARG A 109 -3.95 -5.08 13.97
N ILE A 110 -4.73 -5.88 13.25
CA ILE A 110 -5.66 -6.86 13.83
C ILE A 110 -4.92 -7.94 14.64
N ILE A 111 -3.75 -8.37 14.19
CA ILE A 111 -2.93 -9.38 14.87
C ILE A 111 -2.31 -8.80 16.16
N GLU A 112 -1.77 -7.59 16.09
CA GLU A 112 -1.13 -6.91 17.22
C GLU A 112 -2.13 -6.46 18.29
N GLU A 113 -3.30 -5.98 17.86
CA GLU A 113 -4.25 -5.31 18.72
C GLU A 113 -5.08 -6.29 19.58
N LYS A 114 -5.30 -5.92 20.85
CA LYS A 114 -6.13 -6.69 21.77
C LYS A 114 -7.60 -6.26 21.69
N GLU A 115 -7.86 -4.97 21.50
CA GLU A 115 -9.19 -4.38 21.52
C GLU A 115 -9.51 -3.64 20.22
N LYS A 116 -10.76 -3.67 19.74
CA LYS A 116 -11.19 -2.96 18.50
C LYS A 116 -10.69 -3.57 17.17
N LYS A 117 -10.14 -4.80 17.17
CA LYS A 117 -9.84 -5.56 15.94
C LYS A 117 -11.01 -5.61 14.94
N GLU A 118 -12.24 -5.73 15.45
CA GLU A 118 -13.47 -5.74 14.63
C GLU A 118 -13.71 -4.44 13.88
N ARG A 119 -13.26 -3.31 14.43
CA ARG A 119 -13.39 -2.01 13.77
C ARG A 119 -12.53 -1.98 12.51
N VAL A 120 -11.28 -2.42 12.62
CA VAL A 120 -10.35 -2.51 11.48
C VAL A 120 -10.85 -3.52 10.44
N TRP A 121 -11.38 -4.66 10.89
CA TRP A 121 -12.00 -5.64 9.97
C TRP A 121 -13.17 -5.03 9.20
N LYS A 122 -14.05 -4.28 9.89
CA LYS A 122 -15.17 -3.57 9.26
C LYS A 122 -14.71 -2.58 8.19
N LEU A 123 -13.57 -1.91 8.37
CA LEU A 123 -12.99 -1.05 7.34
C LEU A 123 -12.59 -1.85 6.10
N LEU A 124 -11.88 -2.98 6.28
CA LEU A 124 -11.51 -3.84 5.15
C LEU A 124 -12.75 -4.33 4.39
N LYS A 125 -13.79 -4.73 5.11
CA LYS A 125 -15.06 -5.18 4.53
C LYS A 125 -15.72 -4.09 3.68
N VAL A 126 -15.89 -2.88 4.21
CA VAL A 126 -16.51 -1.78 3.45
C VAL A 126 -15.65 -1.34 2.27
N CYS A 127 -14.32 -1.31 2.43
CA CYS A 127 -13.40 -1.03 1.33
C CYS A 127 -13.50 -2.07 0.21
N PHE A 128 -13.69 -3.35 0.55
CA PHE A 128 -13.85 -4.42 -0.42
C PHE A 128 -15.23 -4.38 -1.11
N GLU A 129 -16.31 -4.33 -0.33
CA GLU A 129 -17.70 -4.32 -0.84
C GLU A 129 -18.01 -3.10 -1.72
N SER A 130 -17.38 -1.95 -1.43
CA SER A 130 -17.49 -0.74 -2.26
C SER A 130 -16.63 -0.77 -3.53
N GLY A 131 -15.80 -1.80 -3.71
CA GLY A 131 -14.83 -1.90 -4.82
C GLY A 131 -13.62 -0.97 -4.70
N LEU A 132 -13.49 -0.23 -3.58
CA LEU A 132 -12.34 0.64 -3.32
C LEU A 132 -11.02 -0.16 -3.25
N VAL A 133 -11.08 -1.36 -2.66
CA VAL A 133 -9.97 -2.32 -2.66
C VAL A 133 -10.42 -3.57 -3.41
N THR A 134 -9.74 -3.85 -4.51
CA THR A 134 -10.05 -5.01 -5.36
C THR A 134 -9.66 -6.33 -4.69
N ILE A 135 -10.25 -7.44 -5.14
CA ILE A 135 -9.88 -8.79 -4.70
C ILE A 135 -8.38 -9.05 -4.88
N TYR A 136 -7.78 -8.61 -5.99
CA TYR A 136 -6.35 -8.73 -6.22
C TYR A 136 -5.52 -8.00 -5.16
N GLN A 137 -5.92 -6.78 -4.77
CA GLN A 137 -5.24 -6.02 -3.72
C GLN A 137 -5.46 -6.64 -2.34
N MET A 138 -6.62 -7.25 -2.08
CA MET A 138 -6.85 -8.07 -0.88
C MET A 138 -5.88 -9.25 -0.82
N THR A 139 -5.90 -10.11 -1.83
CA THR A 139 -5.03 -11.29 -1.89
C THR A 139 -3.56 -10.93 -1.75
N LYS A 140 -3.11 -9.89 -2.47
CA LYS A 140 -1.73 -9.40 -2.37
C LYS A 140 -1.41 -8.89 -0.96
N GLY A 141 -2.35 -8.19 -0.32
CA GLY A 141 -2.18 -7.70 1.05
C GLY A 141 -2.01 -8.83 2.07
N PHE A 142 -2.87 -9.84 2.02
CA PHE A 142 -2.76 -11.02 2.89
C PHE A 142 -1.46 -11.80 2.62
N LYS A 143 -1.09 -12.01 1.35
CA LYS A 143 0.20 -12.66 1.01
C LYS A 143 1.38 -11.91 1.65
N ARG A 144 1.37 -10.57 1.58
CA ARG A 144 2.41 -9.72 2.16
C ARG A 144 2.50 -9.76 3.69
N VAL A 145 1.44 -10.16 4.37
CA VAL A 145 1.47 -10.42 5.83
C VAL A 145 2.12 -11.77 6.09
N GLY A 146 1.74 -12.81 5.34
CA GLY A 146 2.34 -14.14 5.42
C GLY A 146 3.86 -14.10 5.21
N GLU A 147 4.33 -13.34 4.20
CA GLU A 147 5.76 -13.13 3.93
C GLU A 147 6.53 -12.46 5.09
N SER A 148 5.86 -11.74 5.98
CA SER A 148 6.47 -11.09 7.15
C SER A 148 6.00 -11.70 8.48
N LEU A 149 5.47 -12.91 8.45
CA LEU A 149 4.87 -13.54 9.62
C LEU A 149 5.91 -13.99 10.65
N GLU A 150 7.09 -14.42 10.19
CA GLU A 150 8.22 -14.77 11.05
C GLU A 150 8.66 -13.54 11.86
N ASP A 151 8.86 -12.41 11.19
CA ASP A 151 9.23 -11.14 11.84
C ASP A 151 8.12 -10.69 12.82
N LEU A 152 6.85 -10.76 12.41
CA LEU A 152 5.72 -10.39 13.26
C LEU A 152 5.61 -11.29 14.51
N SER A 153 6.06 -12.53 14.42
CA SER A 153 6.07 -13.47 15.55
C SER A 153 7.12 -13.13 16.61
N LEU A 154 8.11 -12.31 16.28
CA LEU A 154 9.08 -11.81 17.25
C LEU A 154 8.42 -10.87 18.27
N ASP A 155 7.45 -10.06 17.81
CA ASP A 155 6.71 -9.12 18.65
C ASP A 155 5.45 -9.77 19.26
N VAL A 156 4.78 -10.64 18.49
CA VAL A 156 3.53 -11.30 18.89
C VAL A 156 3.69 -12.81 18.73
N PRO A 157 4.03 -13.57 19.80
CA PRO A 157 4.31 -15.01 19.70
C PRO A 157 3.17 -15.87 19.11
N VAL A 158 1.93 -15.38 19.18
CA VAL A 158 0.73 -16.04 18.62
C VAL A 158 0.30 -15.45 17.25
N ALA A 159 1.20 -14.75 16.56
CA ALA A 159 0.90 -14.08 15.28
C ALA A 159 0.43 -15.07 14.21
N ALA A 160 1.08 -16.23 14.09
CA ALA A 160 0.72 -17.24 13.11
C ALA A 160 -0.72 -17.78 13.29
N GLU A 161 -1.11 -18.07 14.53
CA GLU A 161 -2.47 -18.53 14.86
C GLU A 161 -3.50 -17.44 14.53
N LYS A 162 -3.25 -16.20 14.97
CA LYS A 162 -4.13 -15.06 14.69
C LYS A 162 -4.26 -14.78 13.19
N PHE A 163 -3.15 -14.87 12.45
CA PHE A 163 -3.15 -14.70 11.00
C PHE A 163 -3.96 -15.80 10.31
N SER A 164 -3.84 -17.06 10.75
CA SER A 164 -4.65 -18.17 10.26
C SER A 164 -6.15 -17.92 10.47
N CYS A 165 -6.57 -17.47 11.66
CA CYS A 165 -7.96 -17.06 11.88
C CYS A 165 -8.39 -15.92 10.93
N CYS A 166 -7.52 -14.96 10.65
CA CYS A 166 -7.81 -13.89 9.69
C CYS A 166 -7.99 -14.43 8.27
N VAL A 167 -7.17 -15.39 7.84
CA VAL A 167 -7.27 -16.02 6.51
C VAL A 167 -8.60 -16.76 6.37
N GLU A 168 -8.98 -17.56 7.36
CA GLU A 168 -10.25 -18.30 7.33
C GLU A 168 -11.44 -17.36 7.31
N ARG A 169 -11.43 -16.31 8.14
CA ARG A 169 -12.47 -15.27 8.10
C ARG A 169 -12.50 -14.54 6.75
N ALA A 170 -11.35 -14.26 6.15
CA ALA A 170 -11.24 -13.58 4.87
C ALA A 170 -11.81 -14.44 3.72
N LYS A 171 -11.69 -15.76 3.77
CA LYS A 171 -12.37 -16.67 2.83
C LYS A 171 -13.89 -16.58 2.98
N VAL A 172 -14.40 -16.62 4.23
CA VAL A 172 -15.84 -16.50 4.51
C VAL A 172 -16.41 -15.16 4.05
N ASP A 173 -15.69 -14.06 4.27
CA ASP A 173 -16.10 -12.72 3.82
C ASP A 173 -15.84 -12.48 2.30
N GLY A 174 -15.27 -13.46 1.58
CA GLY A 174 -15.03 -13.39 0.14
C GLY A 174 -13.83 -12.52 -0.27
N PHE A 175 -12.98 -12.12 0.67
CA PHE A 175 -11.76 -11.35 0.38
C PHE A 175 -10.69 -12.21 -0.31
N LEU A 176 -10.70 -13.51 -0.02
CA LEU A 176 -9.74 -14.50 -0.52
C LEU A 176 -10.49 -15.66 -1.16
N ASP A 177 -9.88 -16.24 -2.18
CA ASP A 177 -10.33 -17.50 -2.77
C ASP A 177 -10.09 -18.66 -1.78
N GLU A 178 -10.91 -19.71 -1.87
CA GLU A 178 -10.74 -20.93 -1.07
C GLU A 178 -9.36 -21.57 -1.29
N SER A 179 -8.78 -21.41 -2.49
CA SER A 179 -7.46 -21.91 -2.85
C SER A 179 -6.31 -21.10 -2.23
N PHE A 180 -6.58 -20.02 -1.49
CA PHE A 180 -5.54 -19.23 -0.86
C PHE A 180 -4.80 -20.06 0.19
N ALA A 181 -3.51 -20.28 -0.05
CA ALA A 181 -2.60 -20.94 0.86
C ALA A 181 -1.56 -19.93 1.37
N VAL A 182 -1.30 -20.00 2.67
CA VAL A 182 -0.15 -19.31 3.26
C VAL A 182 1.08 -20.15 2.89
N GLU A 183 1.97 -19.61 2.06
CA GLU A 183 3.26 -20.24 1.84
C GLU A 183 4.06 -20.14 3.14
N GLU A 184 4.18 -21.25 3.85
CA GLU A 184 5.12 -21.35 4.97
C GLU A 184 6.53 -21.18 4.42
N THR A 185 7.20 -20.11 4.81
CA THR A 185 8.63 -19.95 4.59
C THR A 185 9.35 -21.08 5.34
N GLN A 186 9.74 -22.13 4.61
CA GLN A 186 10.42 -23.29 5.16
C GLN A 186 11.82 -22.91 5.68
N GLY A 187 11.90 -22.51 6.94
CA GLY A 187 13.09 -22.73 7.76
C GLY A 187 13.19 -24.22 8.08
N LYS A 188 13.99 -24.97 7.31
CA LYS A 188 14.26 -26.41 7.50
C LYS A 188 14.60 -26.75 8.96
N LYS A 189 13.65 -27.35 9.68
CA LYS A 189 13.92 -28.23 10.84
C LYS A 189 13.04 -29.47 10.72
N GLU A 190 13.70 -30.62 10.63
CA GLU A 190 13.09 -31.94 10.53
C GLU A 190 12.37 -32.34 11.82
N ASN A 191 11.24 -33.02 11.61
CA ASN A 191 10.52 -33.97 12.47
C ASN A 191 9.79 -33.49 13.74
N GLY A 192 8.49 -33.78 13.76
CA GLY A 192 7.72 -34.03 14.98
C GLY A 192 6.21 -33.79 14.85
N SER A 193 5.46 -34.82 14.46
CA SER A 193 3.99 -34.88 14.39
C SER A 193 3.27 -34.37 15.66
N SER A 194 2.23 -33.55 15.50
CA SER A 194 0.84 -33.90 15.87
C SER A 194 -0.12 -32.74 15.62
N SER A 195 -1.31 -33.11 15.15
CA SER A 195 -2.43 -32.24 14.79
C SER A 195 -3.13 -31.63 16.00
N SER A 196 -3.44 -30.35 15.95
CA SER A 196 -4.65 -29.79 16.56
C SER A 196 -5.07 -28.53 15.79
N ALA A 197 -6.33 -28.50 15.35
CA ALA A 197 -6.91 -27.33 14.71
C ALA A 197 -7.24 -26.28 15.79
N PRO A 198 -6.86 -25.00 15.62
CA PRO A 198 -7.26 -23.96 16.56
C PRO A 198 -8.71 -23.55 16.26
N THR A 199 -9.60 -23.84 17.21
CA THR A 199 -10.95 -23.28 17.25
C THR A 199 -10.87 -21.80 17.57
N CYS A 200 -11.19 -20.95 16.59
CA CYS A 200 -11.36 -19.51 16.79
C CYS A 200 -12.78 -19.27 17.32
N THR A 201 -12.94 -18.97 18.61
CA THR A 201 -14.23 -18.53 19.18
C THR A 201 -14.51 -17.08 18.81
N ALA A 202 -15.76 -16.84 18.38
CA ALA A 202 -16.30 -15.56 17.93
C ALA A 202 -16.35 -14.49 19.03
#